data_AF-A0A5C6ZKA6-F1
#
_entry.id   AF-A0A5C6ZKA6-F1
#
_cell.length_a   1.000
_cell.length_b   1.000
_cell.length_c   1.000
_cell.angle_alpha   90.00
_cell.angle_beta   90.00
_cell.angle_gamma   90.00
#
_symmetry.space_group_name_H-M   'P 1'
#
loop_
_entity.id
_entity.type
_entity.pdbx_description
1 polymer ?
#
loop_
_entity_poly.entity_id
_entity_poly.type
_entity_poly.pdbx_seq_one_letter_code
_entity_poly.pdbx_strand_id
1 'polypeptide(L)' 'MIELRPIRQFLVLAEELHFGRAAERLHMTQPPLSLAVQKLEAQLGVQLLERGRRAVALTAAG' A
#
# COMPACT_ATOMS: atom_id res chain seq x y z
N MET A 1 -13.88 -11.06 -3.96
CA MET A 1 -14.46 -10.05 -3.07
C MET A 1 -13.31 -9.26 -2.48
N ILE A 2 -13.42 -7.93 -2.42
CA ILE A 2 -12.35 -7.08 -1.87
C ILE A 2 -12.51 -7.02 -0.34
N GLU A 3 -11.44 -7.31 0.38
CA GLU A 3 -11.40 -7.25 1.84
C GLU A 3 -11.13 -5.81 2.32
N LEU A 4 -11.70 -5.41 3.46
CA LEU A 4 -11.50 -4.06 4.03
C LEU A 4 -10.08 -3.86 4.58
N ARG A 5 -9.40 -4.94 4.98
CA ARG A 5 -8.06 -4.86 5.59
C ARG A 5 -7.01 -4.31 4.61
N PRO A 6 -6.86 -4.84 3.38
CA PRO A 6 -5.96 -4.25 2.37
C PRO A 6 -6.25 -2.79 2.05
N ILE A 7 -7.54 -2.39 2.00
CA ILE A 7 -7.92 -0.99 1.78
C ILE A 7 -7.40 -0.09 2.90
N ARG A 8 -7.61 -0.47 4.17
CA ARG A 8 -7.07 0.29 5.32
C ARG A 8 -5.56 0.37 5.30
N GLN A 9 -4.89 -0.72 4.95
CA GLN A 9 -3.43 -0.78 4.84
C GLN A 9 -2.91 0.16 3.74
N PHE A 10 -3.61 0.21 2.59
CA PHE A 10 -3.33 1.15 1.52
C PHE A 10 -3.55 2.60 1.97
N LEU A 11 -4.65 2.93 2.66
CA LEU A 11 -4.90 4.29 3.15
C LEU A 11 -3.77 4.79 4.07
N VAL A 12 -3.32 3.95 5.02
CA VAL A 12 -2.17 4.33 5.87
C VAL A 12 -0.91 4.53 5.04
N LEU A 13 -0.66 3.69 4.03
CA LEU A 13 0.49 3.85 3.15
C LEU A 13 0.39 5.10 2.26
N ALA A 14 -0.80 5.48 1.81
CA ALA A 14 -1.04 6.69 1.04
C ALA A 14 -0.78 7.96 1.85
N GLU A 15 -1.09 7.94 3.16
CA GLU A 15 -0.76 9.04 4.07
C GLU A 15 0.76 9.13 4.34
N GLU A 16 1.42 7.99 4.52
CA GLU A 16 2.85 7.98 4.88
C GLU A 16 3.80 8.12 3.70
N LEU A 17 3.37 7.73 2.49
CA LEU A 17 4.18 7.60 1.27
C LEU A 17 5.50 6.84 1.49
N HIS A 18 5.51 5.92 2.47
CA HIS A 18 6.69 5.17 2.87
C HIS A 18 6.30 3.86 3.54
N PHE A 19 6.67 2.74 2.92
CA PHE A 19 6.32 1.39 3.39
C PHE A 19 6.80 1.08 4.82
N GLY A 20 8.01 1.50 5.20
CA GLY A 20 8.53 1.35 6.58
C GLY A 20 7.66 2.05 7.63
N ARG A 21 7.49 3.38 7.51
CA ARG A 21 6.63 4.17 8.41
C ARG A 21 5.18 3.67 8.47
N ALA A 22 4.60 3.30 7.31
CA ALA A 22 3.26 2.74 7.28
C ALA A 22 3.16 1.41 8.02
N ALA A 23 4.15 0.52 7.86
CA ALA A 23 4.19 -0.75 8.57
C ALA A 23 4.35 -0.54 10.09
N GLU A 24 5.20 0.40 10.51
CA GLU A 24 5.37 0.80 11.91
C GLU A 24 4.05 1.32 12.51
N ARG A 25 3.36 2.24 11.82
CA ARG A 25 2.05 2.78 12.24
C ARG A 25 0.95 1.73 12.30
N LEU A 26 1.06 0.67 11.50
CA LEU A 26 0.16 -0.48 11.50
C LEU A 26 0.60 -1.58 12.48
N HIS A 27 1.66 -1.36 13.27
CA HIS A 27 2.25 -2.34 14.18
C HIS A 27 2.53 -3.70 13.50
N MET A 28 3.09 -3.65 12.29
CA MET A 28 3.43 -4.82 11.48
C MET A 28 4.78 -4.67 10.78
N THR A 29 5.27 -5.76 10.20
CA THR A 29 6.46 -5.70 9.35
C THR A 29 6.12 -5.24 7.94
N GLN A 30 7.12 -4.72 7.23
CA GLN A 30 6.95 -4.24 5.86
C GLN A 30 6.53 -5.34 4.85
N PRO A 31 7.12 -6.55 4.83
CA PRO A 31 6.78 -7.56 3.81
C PRO A 31 5.27 -7.88 3.69
N PRO A 32 4.52 -8.11 4.79
CA PRO A 32 3.08 -8.34 4.69
C PRO A 32 2.28 -7.11 4.23
N LEU A 33 2.75 -5.89 4.49
CA LEU A 33 2.12 -4.67 3.98
C LEU A 33 2.29 -4.56 2.46
N SER A 34 3.51 -4.76 1.97
CA SER A 34 3.80 -4.77 0.52
C SER A 34 2.96 -5.81 -0.22
N LEU A 35 2.83 -7.02 0.35
CA LEU A 35 2.03 -8.10 -0.24
C LEU A 35 0.53 -7.76 -0.25
N ALA A 36 0.01 -7.15 0.82
CA ALA A 36 -1.38 -6.76 0.89
C ALA A 36 -1.75 -5.71 -0.17
N VAL A 37 -0.88 -4.71 -0.37
CA VAL A 37 -1.08 -3.67 -1.38
C VAL A 37 -0.96 -4.25 -2.79
N GLN A 38 0.03 -5.13 -3.06
CA GLN A 38 0.12 -5.83 -4.35
C GLN A 38 -1.14 -6.64 -4.66
N LYS A 39 -1.70 -7.34 -3.66
CA LYS A 39 -2.94 -8.10 -3.83
C LYS A 39 -4.13 -7.19 -4.09
N LEU A 40 -4.19 -6.03 -3.44
CA LEU A 40 -5.23 -5.03 -3.69
C LEU A 40 -5.15 -4.49 -5.13
N GLU A 41 -3.95 -4.07 -5.56
CA GLU A 41 -3.69 -3.62 -6.93
C GLU A 41 -4.09 -4.69 -7.96
N ALA A 42 -3.73 -5.96 -7.71
CA ALA A 42 -4.09 -7.09 -8.57
C ALA A 42 -5.61 -7.37 -8.62
N GLN A 43 -6.31 -7.23 -7.49
CA GLN A 43 -7.77 -7.39 -7.44
C GLN A 43 -8.51 -6.27 -8.16
N LEU A 44 -7.98 -5.05 -8.10
CA LEU A 44 -8.53 -3.88 -8.77
C LEU A 44 -8.13 -3.81 -10.26
N GLY A 45 -7.07 -4.52 -10.67
CA GLY A 45 -6.54 -4.48 -12.02
C GLY A 45 -5.81 -3.17 -12.35
N VAL A 46 -5.44 -2.39 -11.34
CA VAL A 46 -4.78 -1.07 -11.50
C VAL A 46 -3.64 -0.94 -10.49
N GLN A 47 -2.63 -0.15 -10.85
CA GLN A 47 -1.59 0.26 -9.89
C GLN A 47 -2.09 1.48 -9.12
N LEU A 48 -1.99 1.43 -7.80
CA LEU A 48 -2.35 2.54 -6.91
C LEU A 48 -1.12 3.34 -6.49
N LEU A 49 0.08 2.72 -6.57
CA LEU A 49 1.33 3.33 -6.16
C LEU A 49 2.42 3.21 -7.23
N GLU A 50 3.12 4.31 -7.46
CA GLU A 50 4.40 4.32 -8.16
C GLU A 50 5.52 4.00 -7.16
N ARG A 51 6.32 2.97 -7.46
CA ARG A 51 7.41 2.52 -6.59
C ARG A 51 8.75 3.04 -7.12
N GLY A 52 9.23 4.15 -6.57
CA GLY A 52 10.57 4.65 -6.83
C GLY A 52 11.62 4.04 -5.90
N ARG A 53 12.90 4.12 -6.29
CA ARG A 53 14.04 3.72 -5.42
C ARG A 53 14.16 4.57 -4.15
N ARG A 54 13.61 5.79 -4.16
CA ARG A 54 13.74 6.77 -3.07
C ARG A 54 12.42 7.12 -2.38
N ALA A 55 11.29 6.96 -3.07
CA ALA A 55 9.99 7.38 -2.57
C ALA A 55 8.87 6.56 -3.21
N VAL A 56 7.75 6.50 -2.50
CA VAL A 56 6.47 6.00 -3.01
C VAL A 56 5.61 7.21 -3.36
N ALA A 57 4.89 7.15 -4.48
CA ALA A 57 3.89 8.15 -4.87
C ALA A 57 2.58 7.46 -5.22
N LEU A 58 1.47 8.20 -5.17
CA LEU A 58 0.17 7.73 -5.66
C LEU A 58 0.12 7.85 -7.19
N THR A 59 -0.51 6.88 -7.84
CA THR A 59 -0.90 7.01 -9.26
C THR A 59 -2.19 7.82 -9.36
N ALA A 60 -2.69 8.07 -10.58
CA ALA A 60 -4.02 8.68 -10.75
C ALA A 60 -5.18 7.81 -10.21
N ALA A 61 -4.97 6.51 -10.02
CA ALA A 61 -5.97 5.59 -9.50
C ALA A 61 -5.91 5.41 -7.97
N GLY A 62 -4.79 5.82 -7.35
CA GLY A 62 -4.55 5.75 -5.91
C GLY A 62 -5.00 7.02 -5.19
#